data_AF-A0A0R3KHA2-F1
#
_entry.id   AF-A0A0R3KHA2-F1
#
_cell.length_a   1.000
_cell.length_b   1.000
_cell.length_c   1.000
_cell.angle_alpha   90.00
_cell.angle_beta   90.00
_cell.angle_gamma   90.00
#
_symmetry.space_group_name_H-M   'P 1'
#
loop_
_entity.id
_entity.type
_entity.pdbx_description
1 polymer ?
#
loop_
_entity_poly.entity_id
_entity_poly.type
_entity_poly.pdbx_seq_one_letter_code
_entity_poly.pdbx_strand_id
1 'polypeptide(L)'
;MRADAITYKDYNAYSMLYLYHPFRKEIMRQVVANIHSSISAREQEMLVIYNNPVCHELIIKDGVFCKQREYPDGWGNGIFVYSNKNLQHSRLHRSLS
;
A
#
# COMPACT_ATOMS: atom_id res chain seq x y z
N MET A 1 -14.62 11.61 4.18
CA MET A 1 -15.01 10.77 5.34
C MET A 1 -13.86 10.79 6.34
N ARG A 2 -14.12 10.97 7.63
CA ARG A 2 -13.09 10.88 8.68
C ARG A 2 -13.34 9.57 9.45
N ALA A 3 -12.33 8.71 9.53
CA ALA A 3 -12.41 7.43 10.22
C ALA A 3 -11.10 7.16 10.95
N ASP A 4 -11.14 6.36 12.02
CA ASP A 4 -9.95 5.84 12.67
C ASP A 4 -9.37 4.69 11.83
N ALA A 5 -8.10 4.83 11.45
CA ALA A 5 -7.38 3.88 10.61
C ALA A 5 -7.21 2.50 11.27
N ILE A 6 -7.16 2.43 12.60
CA ILE A 6 -7.05 1.17 13.35
C ILE A 6 -8.35 0.36 13.24
N THR A 7 -9.50 1.04 13.17
CA THR A 7 -10.82 0.39 13.15
C THR A 7 -11.43 0.28 11.75
N TYR A 8 -10.89 1.01 10.76
CA TYR A 8 -11.38 0.97 9.39
C TYR A 8 -11.09 -0.39 8.74
N LYS A 9 -12.10 -0.98 8.10
CA LYS A 9 -12.03 -2.31 7.48
C LYS A 9 -12.58 -2.38 6.06
N ASP A 10 -13.11 -1.29 5.52
CA ASP A 10 -13.74 -1.31 4.19
C ASP A 10 -12.74 -0.97 3.07
N TYR A 11 -11.52 -1.49 3.17
CA TYR A 11 -10.48 -1.25 2.17
C TYR A 11 -10.81 -1.92 0.83
N ASN A 12 -11.69 -2.92 0.82
CA ASN A 12 -12.12 -3.62 -0.40
C ASN A 12 -12.89 -2.70 -1.37
N ALA A 13 -13.49 -1.61 -0.87
CA ALA A 13 -14.16 -0.62 -1.70
C ALA A 13 -13.20 0.17 -2.61
N TYR A 14 -11.88 0.03 -2.42
CA TYR A 14 -10.87 0.76 -3.18
C TYR A 14 -9.92 -0.18 -3.94
N SER A 15 -9.40 0.30 -5.06
CA SER A 15 -8.32 -0.36 -5.81
C SER A 15 -6.97 0.34 -5.65
N MET A 16 -6.93 1.50 -4.98
CA MET A 16 -5.73 2.26 -4.75
C MET A 16 -5.82 2.99 -3.41
N LEU A 17 -4.75 2.90 -2.61
CA LEU A 17 -4.59 3.60 -1.34
C LEU A 17 -3.39 4.53 -1.43
N TYR A 18 -3.56 5.76 -0.95
CA TYR A 18 -2.47 6.73 -0.81
C TYR A 18 -2.18 6.94 0.68
N LEU A 19 -0.93 6.70 1.08
CA LEU A 19 -0.43 6.86 2.44
C LEU A 19 0.63 7.97 2.44
N TYR A 20 0.42 9.02 3.23
CA TYR A 20 1.39 10.09 3.40
C TYR A 20 1.82 10.15 4.85
N HIS A 21 3.04 9.65 5.14
CA HIS A 21 3.61 9.54 6.48
C HIS A 21 2.56 9.17 7.57
N PRO A 22 1.85 8.05 7.37
CA PRO A 22 0.52 7.86 7.91
C PRO A 22 0.54 7.75 9.44
N PHE A 23 1.37 6.87 10.02
CA PHE A 23 1.35 6.58 11.46
C PHE A 23 2.66 5.98 12.00
N ARG A 24 2.77 5.89 13.34
CA ARG A 24 3.79 5.07 14.03
C ARG A 24 3.59 3.57 13.77
N LYS A 25 4.64 2.79 14.03
CA LYS A 25 4.74 1.35 13.69
C LYS A 25 3.56 0.51 14.17
N GLU A 26 3.05 0.76 15.37
CA GLU A 26 1.99 -0.02 16.00
C GLU A 26 0.66 0.14 15.26
N ILE A 27 0.34 1.38 14.87
CA ILE A 27 -0.86 1.70 14.10
C ILE A 27 -0.71 1.15 12.69
N MET A 28 0.45 1.33 12.06
CA MET A 28 0.73 0.80 10.73
C MET A 28 0.57 -0.72 10.66
N ARG A 29 1.03 -1.44 11.69
CA ARG A 29 0.84 -2.91 11.77
C ARG A 29 -0.64 -3.29 11.72
N GLN A 30 -1.51 -2.56 12.43
CA GLN A 30 -2.94 -2.85 12.42
C GLN A 30 -3.59 -2.47 11.08
N VAL A 31 -3.21 -1.33 10.50
CA VAL A 31 -3.69 -0.88 9.19
C VAL A 31 -3.37 -1.92 8.11
N VAL A 32 -2.12 -2.40 8.06
CA VAL A 32 -1.71 -3.43 7.10
C VAL A 32 -2.50 -4.72 7.29
N ALA A 33 -2.69 -5.17 8.54
CA ALA A 33 -3.50 -6.34 8.84
C ALA A 33 -4.96 -6.17 8.37
N ASN A 34 -5.55 -5.00 8.57
CA ASN A 34 -6.91 -4.71 8.11
C ASN A 34 -6.98 -4.68 6.59
N ILE A 35 -6.01 -4.07 5.90
CA ILE A 35 -5.92 -4.09 4.43
C ILE A 35 -5.88 -5.54 3.95
N HIS A 36 -4.94 -6.36 4.46
CA HIS A 36 -4.79 -7.77 4.09
C HIS A 36 -6.09 -8.55 4.25
N SER A 37 -6.73 -8.43 5.42
CA SER A 37 -8.00 -9.09 5.71
C SER A 37 -9.13 -8.63 4.79
N SER A 38 -9.12 -7.38 4.35
CA SER A 38 -10.17 -6.83 3.47
C SER A 38 -10.01 -7.29 2.02
N ILE A 39 -8.77 -7.56 1.60
CA ILE A 39 -8.44 -7.84 0.20
C ILE A 39 -8.20 -9.33 -0.10
N SER A 40 -8.24 -10.20 0.91
CA SER A 40 -7.83 -11.60 0.76
C SER A 40 -8.66 -12.40 -0.25
N ALA A 41 -9.93 -12.03 -0.45
CA ALA A 41 -10.86 -12.74 -1.34
C ALA A 41 -11.00 -12.09 -2.73
N ARG A 42 -10.29 -10.99 -3.01
CA ARG A 42 -10.51 -10.24 -4.25
C ARG A 42 -9.51 -10.59 -5.35
N GLU A 43 -10.02 -10.67 -6.58
CA GLU A 43 -9.19 -10.90 -7.76
C GLU A 43 -8.51 -9.61 -8.25
N GLN A 44 -9.11 -8.44 -8.00
CA GLN A 44 -8.61 -7.15 -8.46
C GLN A 44 -7.30 -6.76 -7.78
N GLU A 45 -6.49 -5.96 -8.49
CA GLU A 45 -5.25 -5.39 -7.96
C GLU A 45 -5.52 -4.27 -6.93
N MET A 46 -4.67 -4.16 -5.90
CA MET A 46 -4.58 -3.04 -4.95
C MET A 46 -3.24 -2.42 -5.21
N LEU A 47 -3.24 -1.12 -5.43
CA LEU A 47 -2.02 -0.33 -5.40
C LEU A 47 -1.95 0.40 -4.07
N VAL A 48 -0.78 0.36 -3.43
CA VAL A 48 -0.49 1.20 -2.27
C VAL A 48 0.61 2.17 -2.70
N ILE A 49 0.31 3.46 -2.67
CA ILE A 49 1.28 4.53 -2.91
C ILE A 49 1.63 5.10 -1.55
N TYR A 50 2.90 4.98 -1.14
CA TYR A 50 3.35 5.38 0.18
C TYR A 50 4.46 6.43 0.06
N ASN A 51 4.11 7.67 0.38
CA ASN A 51 5.04 8.79 0.50
C ASN A 51 5.67 8.82 1.89
N ASN A 52 7.00 8.95 1.95
CA ASN A 52 7.83 8.79 3.14
C ASN A 52 7.60 7.41 3.84
N PRO A 53 8.05 6.31 3.22
CA PRO A 53 7.68 4.94 3.60
C PRO A 53 8.47 4.40 4.81
N VAL A 54 8.43 5.10 5.95
CA VAL A 54 9.14 4.73 7.20
C VAL A 54 8.80 3.31 7.68
N CYS A 55 7.58 2.83 7.42
CA CYS A 55 7.12 1.49 7.77
C CYS A 55 7.09 0.51 6.58
N HIS A 56 7.93 0.72 5.55
CA HIS A 56 8.01 -0.11 4.35
C HIS A 56 8.02 -1.61 4.67
N GLU A 57 8.84 -2.03 5.64
CA GLU A 57 8.99 -3.44 6.02
C GLU A 57 7.66 -4.09 6.39
N LEU A 58 6.74 -3.35 7.04
CA LEU A 58 5.44 -3.89 7.40
C LEU A 58 4.56 -4.18 6.18
N ILE A 59 4.70 -3.41 5.09
CA ILE A 59 3.92 -3.62 3.87
C ILE A 59 4.35 -4.91 3.16
N ILE A 60 5.65 -5.20 3.12
CA ILE A 60 6.19 -6.33 2.35
C ILE A 60 6.35 -7.63 3.15
N LYS A 61 6.32 -7.54 4.49
CA LYS A 61 6.65 -8.65 5.40
C LYS A 61 5.92 -9.96 5.09
N ASP A 62 4.63 -9.89 4.81
CA ASP A 62 3.79 -11.09 4.63
C ASP A 62 3.77 -11.57 3.16
N GLY A 63 4.51 -10.93 2.26
CA GLY A 63 4.55 -11.27 0.84
C GLY A 63 3.27 -10.94 0.04
N VAL A 64 2.24 -10.42 0.70
CA VAL A 64 0.99 -10.00 0.05
C VAL A 64 1.23 -8.84 -0.91
N PHE A 65 2.09 -7.90 -0.54
CA PHE A 65 2.49 -6.77 -1.38
C PHE A 65 3.97 -6.83 -1.72
N CYS A 66 4.30 -6.48 -2.96
CA CYS A 66 5.68 -6.29 -3.43
C CYS A 66 5.89 -4.84 -3.87
N LYS A 67 7.07 -4.27 -3.58
CA LYS A 67 7.46 -2.95 -4.12
C LYS A 67 7.66 -3.07 -5.63
N GLN A 68 6.91 -2.29 -6.39
CA GLN A 68 6.92 -2.29 -7.85
C GLN A 68 7.76 -1.13 -8.41
N ARG A 69 7.68 0.03 -7.76
CA ARG A 69 8.31 1.28 -8.19
C ARG A 69 8.75 2.12 -7.00
N GLU A 70 9.67 3.02 -7.28
CA GLU A 70 10.19 4.02 -6.36
C GLU A 70 10.41 5.32 -7.13
N TYR A 71 9.97 6.43 -6.54
CA TYR A 71 10.09 7.77 -7.12
C TYR A 71 10.69 8.72 -6.08
N PRO A 72 11.38 9.80 -6.50
CA PRO A 72 11.80 10.85 -5.58
C PRO A 72 10.59 11.60 -5.00
N ASP A 73 10.67 12.01 -3.74
CA ASP A 73 9.84 13.08 -3.17
C ASP A 73 10.66 14.38 -3.09
N GLY A 74 10.03 15.48 -2.64
CA GLY A 74 10.70 16.78 -2.50
C GLY A 74 11.72 16.85 -1.36
N TRP A 75 11.83 15.81 -0.52
CA TRP A 75 12.63 15.81 0.71
C TRP A 75 13.66 14.66 0.79
N GLY A 76 13.75 13.82 -0.23
CA GLY A 76 14.69 12.68 -0.31
C GLY A 76 14.23 11.40 0.40
N ASN A 77 13.02 11.33 0.95
CA ASN A 77 12.48 10.10 1.58
C ASN A 77 11.89 9.12 0.55
N GLY A 78 11.53 9.64 -0.63
CA GLY A 78 10.94 8.87 -1.72
C GLY A 78 9.46 8.51 -1.55
N ILE A 79 8.91 7.98 -2.64
CA ILE A 79 7.55 7.48 -2.75
C ILE A 79 7.64 6.05 -3.28
N PHE A 80 7.18 5.08 -2.49
CA PHE A 80 7.17 3.67 -2.89
C PHE A 80 5.78 3.28 -3.36
N VAL A 81 5.72 2.53 -4.46
CA VAL A 81 4.45 1.99 -4.98
C VAL A 81 4.49 0.47 -4.88
N TYR A 82 3.47 -0.09 -4.23
CA TYR A 82 3.32 -1.52 -4.02
C TYR A 82 2.11 -2.07 -4.76
N SER A 83 2.17 -3.35 -5.10
CA SER A 83 1.04 -4.10 -5.66
C SER A 83 0.92 -5.46 -5.00
N ASN A 84 -0.32 -5.94 -4.86
CA ASN A 84 -0.63 -7.33 -4.49
C ASN A 84 -0.64 -8.29 -5.69
N LYS A 85 -0.21 -7.82 -6.85
CA LYS A 85 0.10 -8.61 -8.04
C LYS A 85 1.58 -8.48 -8.34
N ASN A 86 2.14 -9.49 -9.00
CA ASN A 86 3.49 -9.37 -9.56
C ASN A 86 3.50 -8.31 -10.68
N LEU A 87 4.69 -7.82 -11.06
CA LEU A 87 4.79 -6.72 -12.00
C LEU A 87 4.12 -7.01 -13.35
N GLN A 88 4.21 -8.24 -13.84
CA GLN A 88 3.64 -8.67 -15.13
C GLN A 88 2.11 -8.56 -15.18
N HIS A 89 1.43 -8.82 -14.07
CA HIS A 89 -0.03 -8.71 -13.96
C HIS A 89 -0.48 -7.42 -13.28
N SER A 90 0.45 -6.50 -13.01
CA SER A 90 0.15 -5.22 -12.39
C SER A 90 -0.32 -4.20 -13.43
N ARG A 91 -1.25 -3.31 -13.04
CA ARG A 91 -1.60 -2.11 -13.84
C ARG A 91 -0.38 -1.22 -14.10
N LEU A 92 0.70 -1.37 -13.32
CA LEU A 92 1.96 -0.64 -13.47
C LEU A 92 2.89 -1.23 -14.55
N HIS A 93 2.54 -2.37 -15.16
CA HIS A 93 3.39 -3.01 -16.17
C HIS A 93 3.62 -2.10 -17.39
N ARG A 94 2.57 -1.41 -17.85
CA ARG A 94 2.55 -0.65 -19.10
C ARG A 94 2.73 0.86 -18.95
N SER A 95 3.00 1.37 -17.75
CA SER A 95 3.07 2.82 -17.46
C SER A 95 4.33 3.53 -17.99
N LEU A 96 5.02 2.95 -18.97
CA LEU A 96 6.09 3.60 -19.72
C LEU A 96 5.52 3.93 -21.10
N SER A 97 4.96 5.14 -21.22
CA SER A 97 4.65 5.79 -22.49
C SER A 97 5.10 7.24 -22.38
#